data_AF-A0A536VGG7-F1
#
_entry.id   AF-A0A536VGG7-F1
#
_cell.length_a   1.000
_cell.length_b   1.000
_cell.length_c   1.000
_cell.angle_alpha   90.00
_cell.angle_beta   90.00
_cell.angle_gamma   90.00
#
_symmetry.space_group_name_H-M   'P 1'
#
loop_
_entity.id
_entity.type
_entity.pdbx_description
1 polymer ?
#
loop_
_entity_poly.entity_id
_entity_poly.type
_entity_poly.pdbx_seq_one_letter_code
_entity_poly.pdbx_strand_id
1 'polypeptide(L)'
;MNHPLRRSNTRLTGAAITAAVVLAAACGGGSSDNTSMDQATETAQARNQTSLAAQGRHIFRFETVGVEAKWTDALRMLEVIRTSVDPLTAFSVRLKVDVDALPDTLKAALAAGTVDLHSPATTVALLKLDAVLGIKGAVETVNGVDTLTKVGITCALCHSTVDNSFAPNIGKRLDGWPNLDLNPGAIIALSPAISPTEKTALNSWGPGMYDPRHNIDGLSKPVVIPPAYGLAGVHSVTYTGDGNEIAYWNRYVAVTQMGGLGTFTEPRLNLSITNGTVDLVSSKLPALQAYQLSLNAPLAPAGSVDAAAAARGKLVFDGPGQCATCHSGTLFTDANSTLHPPADSVVEPETPSYASRSATKMYRTTPLRGLWQHAPYFHDGSAATLEDLGNIYNAKRSLGLTPQQITDLAQYLKSL
;
A
#
# COMPACT_ATOMS: atom_id res chain seq x y z
N MET A 1 56.83 -15.81 63.61
CA MET A 1 58.27 -15.45 63.59
C MET A 1 58.46 -14.29 62.61
N ASN A 2 59.22 -13.27 63.01
CA ASN A 2 59.88 -12.18 62.24
C ASN A 2 59.19 -11.51 61.03
N HIS A 3 58.67 -10.29 61.26
CA HIS A 3 59.02 -8.98 60.65
C HIS A 3 60.07 -8.88 59.49
N PRO A 4 60.20 -7.72 58.79
CA PRO A 4 59.26 -6.62 58.45
C PRO A 4 59.38 -6.16 56.96
N LEU A 5 58.73 -5.10 56.45
CA LEU A 5 59.16 -3.68 56.38
C LEU A 5 58.04 -2.83 55.74
N ARG A 6 57.55 -1.71 56.34
CA ARG A 6 57.90 -0.28 56.07
C ARG A 6 57.75 0.16 54.58
N ARG A 7 57.21 1.31 54.18
CA ARG A 7 56.71 2.60 54.80
C ARG A 7 55.92 3.35 53.69
N SER A 8 55.18 4.47 53.83
CA SER A 8 54.71 5.34 54.93
C SER A 8 53.65 6.35 54.41
N ASN A 9 52.89 6.98 55.34
CA ASN A 9 52.30 8.36 55.39
C ASN A 9 51.98 9.13 54.06
N THR A 10 50.90 9.91 53.92
CA THR A 10 50.27 10.89 54.85
C THR A 10 48.85 11.20 54.29
N ARG A 11 47.72 11.15 55.03
CA ARG A 11 47.07 12.25 55.81
C ARG A 11 47.07 13.62 55.06
N LEU A 12 46.00 14.43 55.01
CA LEU A 12 44.80 14.58 55.86
C LEU A 12 43.67 15.37 55.11
N THR A 13 42.41 15.30 55.59
CA THR A 13 41.29 16.32 55.57
C THR A 13 41.26 17.49 54.57
N GLY A 14 40.09 18.00 54.13
CA GLY A 14 38.71 17.80 54.62
C GLY A 14 37.72 18.75 53.92
N ALA A 15 36.44 18.70 54.29
CA ALA A 15 35.35 19.42 53.62
C ALA A 15 35.16 20.87 54.08
N ALA A 16 34.64 21.73 53.19
CA ALA A 16 33.83 22.90 53.55
C ALA A 16 32.91 23.31 52.38
N ILE A 17 31.64 23.58 52.69
CA ILE A 17 30.64 24.18 51.79
C ILE A 17 30.64 25.68 52.02
N THR A 18 30.61 26.49 50.97
CA THR A 18 30.06 27.86 51.04
C THR A 18 29.55 28.30 49.67
N ALA A 19 28.28 28.71 49.62
CA ALA A 19 27.72 29.43 48.49
C ALA A 19 27.89 30.94 48.69
N ALA A 20 28.09 31.69 47.60
CA ALA A 20 27.99 33.14 47.59
C ALA A 20 27.38 33.60 46.26
N VAL A 21 26.31 34.39 46.35
CA VAL A 21 25.63 35.02 45.21
C VAL A 21 26.23 36.41 44.99
N VAL A 22 26.52 36.78 43.75
CA VAL A 22 26.75 38.18 43.33
C VAL A 22 25.97 38.44 42.05
N LEU A 23 25.38 39.64 41.96
CA LEU A 23 24.42 40.02 40.93
C LEU A 23 25.04 40.35 39.55
N ALA A 24 24.15 40.28 38.57
CA ALA A 24 24.27 40.69 37.18
C ALA A 24 25.08 41.97 36.88
N ALA A 25 25.79 41.92 35.75
CA ALA A 25 26.00 43.07 34.88
C ALA A 25 25.32 42.78 33.52
N ALA A 26 24.49 43.70 33.04
CA ALA A 26 23.75 43.53 31.80
C ALA A 26 24.55 44.02 30.60
N CYS A 27 24.68 43.17 29.57
CA CYS A 27 25.00 43.60 28.21
C CYS A 27 23.84 43.15 27.31
N GLY A 28 23.03 44.10 26.85
CA GLY A 28 21.98 43.84 25.87
C GLY A 28 22.60 43.60 24.49
N GLY A 29 22.38 42.40 23.94
CA GLY A 29 22.62 42.05 22.54
C GLY A 29 21.41 41.29 22.03
N GLY A 30 20.82 41.73 20.92
CA GLY A 30 19.52 41.23 20.46
C GLY A 30 19.56 39.76 20.03
N SER A 31 18.83 38.91 20.74
CA SER A 31 18.56 37.52 20.36
C SER A 31 17.12 37.38 19.88
N SER A 32 16.84 37.83 18.66
CA SER A 32 15.51 37.74 18.03
C SER A 32 15.53 37.18 16.58
N ASP A 33 16.70 36.81 16.05
CA ASP A 33 16.84 36.36 14.64
C ASP A 33 16.99 34.84 14.45
N ASN A 34 17.27 34.05 15.50
CA ASN A 34 17.35 32.58 15.33
C ASN A 34 15.97 31.92 15.23
N THR A 35 15.00 32.33 16.06
CA THR A 35 13.65 31.71 16.07
C THR A 35 12.89 31.98 14.77
N SER A 36 13.10 33.13 14.12
CA SER A 36 12.50 33.44 12.82
C SER A 36 13.12 32.62 11.68
N MET A 37 14.43 32.38 11.73
CA MET A 37 15.14 31.59 10.71
C MET A 37 14.89 30.08 10.83
N ASP A 38 14.80 29.55 12.05
CA ASP A 38 14.42 28.15 12.28
C ASP A 38 12.96 27.92 11.83
N GLN A 39 12.01 28.77 12.23
CA GLN A 39 10.62 28.67 11.77
C GLN A 39 10.46 28.87 10.25
N ALA A 40 11.23 29.76 9.63
CA ALA A 40 11.25 29.91 8.18
C ALA A 40 11.78 28.65 7.48
N THR A 41 12.78 27.99 8.07
CA THR A 41 13.38 26.75 7.55
C THR A 41 12.42 25.57 7.69
N GLU A 42 11.81 25.36 8.85
CA GLU A 42 10.75 24.36 9.08
C GLU A 42 9.58 24.57 8.11
N THR A 43 9.13 25.83 7.95
CA THR A 43 8.05 26.18 7.02
C THR A 43 8.44 25.91 5.56
N ALA A 44 9.69 26.18 5.16
CA ALA A 44 10.18 25.88 3.83
C ALA A 44 10.28 24.36 3.58
N GLN A 45 10.74 23.59 4.57
CA GLN A 45 10.78 22.12 4.49
C GLN A 45 9.37 21.52 4.40
N ALA A 46 8.41 22.00 5.19
CA ALA A 46 7.02 21.56 5.14
C ALA A 46 6.36 21.88 3.77
N ARG A 47 6.59 23.07 3.22
CA ARG A 47 6.16 23.43 1.85
C ARG A 47 6.78 22.52 0.80
N ASN A 48 8.08 22.21 0.91
CA ASN A 48 8.79 21.33 -0.01
C ASN A 48 8.18 19.91 0.03
N GLN A 49 8.02 19.31 1.21
CA GLN A 49 7.37 18.00 1.37
C GLN A 49 5.94 17.99 0.82
N THR A 50 5.15 19.04 1.06
CA THR A 50 3.80 19.19 0.50
C THR A 50 3.82 19.19 -1.03
N SER A 51 4.77 19.92 -1.64
CA SER A 51 4.93 19.95 -3.10
C SER A 51 5.39 18.61 -3.68
N LEU A 52 6.21 17.87 -2.93
CA LEU A 52 6.74 16.56 -3.32
C LEU A 52 5.63 15.48 -3.25
N ALA A 53 4.81 15.49 -2.20
CA ALA A 53 3.64 14.62 -2.09
C ALA A 53 2.56 14.96 -3.14
N ALA A 54 2.40 16.23 -3.53
CA ALA A 54 1.51 16.61 -4.64
C ALA A 54 2.00 16.07 -6.00
N GLN A 55 3.31 16.11 -6.27
CA GLN A 55 3.92 15.45 -7.43
C GLN A 55 3.73 13.93 -7.37
N GLY A 56 3.95 13.33 -6.20
CA GLY A 56 3.73 11.91 -5.97
C GLY A 56 2.29 11.46 -6.22
N ARG A 57 1.29 12.28 -5.86
CA ARG A 57 -0.13 12.03 -6.17
C ARG A 57 -0.38 12.01 -7.68
N HIS A 58 0.21 12.95 -8.42
CA HIS A 58 0.11 12.93 -9.88
C HIS A 58 0.75 11.67 -10.46
N ILE A 59 1.93 11.28 -9.97
CA ILE A 59 2.63 10.07 -10.41
C ILE A 59 1.77 8.83 -10.14
N PHE A 60 1.32 8.67 -8.90
CA PHE A 60 0.50 7.55 -8.44
C PHE A 60 -0.78 7.35 -9.27
N ARG A 61 -1.47 8.44 -9.63
CA ARG A 61 -2.72 8.42 -10.40
C ARG A 61 -2.51 8.30 -11.90
N PHE A 62 -1.52 8.99 -12.47
CA PHE A 62 -1.49 9.33 -13.90
C PHE A 62 -0.17 9.04 -14.63
N GLU A 63 0.94 8.76 -13.94
CA GLU A 63 2.22 8.48 -14.60
C GLU A 63 2.32 6.99 -14.96
N THR A 64 2.46 6.70 -16.24
CA THR A 64 2.55 5.34 -16.78
C THR A 64 3.98 4.82 -16.89
N VAL A 65 5.01 5.66 -16.71
CA VAL A 65 6.44 5.31 -16.79
C VAL A 65 6.84 4.47 -18.02
N GLY A 66 6.13 4.64 -19.14
CA GLY A 66 6.40 3.94 -20.41
C GLY A 66 5.87 2.51 -20.50
N VAL A 67 4.95 2.09 -19.62
CA VAL A 67 4.34 0.74 -19.64
C VAL A 67 3.52 0.47 -20.91
N GLU A 68 3.26 1.47 -21.75
CA GLU A 68 2.63 1.33 -23.07
C GLU A 68 3.35 0.29 -23.93
N ALA A 69 4.68 0.18 -23.85
CA ALA A 69 5.45 -0.85 -24.54
C ALA A 69 4.98 -2.28 -24.20
N LYS A 70 4.47 -2.49 -22.98
CA LYS A 70 3.82 -3.74 -22.57
C LYS A 70 2.32 -3.72 -22.88
N TRP A 71 1.58 -2.70 -22.47
CA TRP A 71 0.11 -2.69 -22.49
C TRP A 71 -0.49 -2.36 -23.86
N THR A 72 0.08 -1.39 -24.57
CA THR A 72 -0.30 -1.04 -25.93
C THR A 72 0.24 -2.07 -26.92
N ASP A 73 1.55 -2.29 -26.90
CA ASP A 73 2.23 -3.00 -28.00
C ASP A 73 2.25 -4.52 -27.78
N ALA A 74 2.84 -5.01 -26.69
CA ALA A 74 2.97 -6.46 -26.47
C ALA A 74 1.63 -7.16 -26.13
N LEU A 75 0.82 -6.57 -25.25
CA LEU A 75 -0.50 -7.08 -24.87
C LEU A 75 -1.60 -6.67 -25.84
N ARG A 76 -1.35 -5.78 -26.81
CA ARG A 76 -2.29 -5.41 -27.87
C ARG A 76 -3.66 -4.94 -27.34
N MET A 77 -3.70 -4.33 -26.14
CA MET A 77 -4.95 -4.04 -25.43
C MET A 77 -5.87 -3.07 -26.18
N LEU A 78 -5.32 -2.25 -27.09
CA LEU A 78 -6.11 -1.38 -27.95
C LEU A 78 -7.13 -2.14 -28.80
N GLU A 79 -6.79 -3.34 -29.27
CA GLU A 79 -7.67 -4.13 -30.13
C GLU A 79 -8.97 -4.47 -29.40
N VAL A 80 -8.85 -4.99 -28.17
CA VAL A 80 -10.02 -5.37 -27.35
C VAL A 80 -10.73 -4.17 -26.75
N ILE A 81 -10.01 -3.13 -26.30
CA ILE A 81 -10.67 -1.94 -25.71
C ILE A 81 -11.50 -1.19 -26.76
N ARG A 82 -11.00 -1.04 -27.99
CA ARG A 82 -11.73 -0.33 -29.06
C ARG A 82 -12.91 -1.11 -29.64
N THR A 83 -12.99 -2.44 -29.46
CA THR A 83 -13.95 -3.29 -30.17
C THR A 83 -14.87 -4.12 -29.27
N SER A 84 -14.49 -4.41 -28.02
CA SER A 84 -15.18 -5.41 -27.20
C SER A 84 -15.27 -5.08 -25.70
N VAL A 85 -14.60 -4.02 -25.21
CA VAL A 85 -14.73 -3.58 -23.81
C VAL A 85 -15.63 -2.35 -23.74
N ASP A 86 -16.92 -2.58 -23.55
CA ASP A 86 -17.88 -1.55 -23.13
C ASP A 86 -17.74 -1.26 -21.61
N PRO A 87 -18.36 -0.18 -21.08
CA PRO A 87 -18.32 0.12 -19.66
C PRO A 87 -18.82 -1.01 -18.76
N LEU A 88 -19.83 -1.79 -19.16
CA LEU A 88 -20.33 -2.92 -18.35
C LEU A 88 -19.32 -4.06 -18.25
N THR A 89 -18.60 -4.35 -19.34
CA THR A 89 -17.48 -5.30 -19.38
C THR A 89 -16.34 -4.82 -18.49
N ALA A 90 -15.99 -3.53 -18.54
CA ALA A 90 -15.00 -2.92 -17.65
C ALA A 90 -15.43 -3.02 -16.17
N PHE A 91 -16.71 -2.78 -15.86
CA PHE A 91 -17.28 -2.94 -14.53
C PHE A 91 -17.36 -4.41 -14.08
N SER A 92 -17.48 -5.39 -14.98
CA SER A 92 -17.49 -6.81 -14.64
C SER A 92 -16.15 -7.28 -14.03
N VAL A 93 -15.03 -6.72 -14.52
CA VAL A 93 -13.68 -6.91 -13.97
C VAL A 93 -13.30 -5.87 -12.90
N ARG A 94 -14.31 -5.12 -12.43
CA ARG A 94 -14.27 -4.13 -11.33
C ARG A 94 -13.30 -2.97 -11.54
N LEU A 95 -13.11 -2.54 -12.80
CA LEU A 95 -12.58 -1.20 -13.06
C LEU A 95 -13.54 -0.15 -12.48
N LYS A 96 -12.98 0.95 -11.96
CA LYS A 96 -13.73 2.01 -11.27
C LYS A 96 -13.66 3.32 -12.05
N VAL A 97 -14.65 4.19 -11.88
CA VAL A 97 -14.70 5.52 -12.50
C VAL A 97 -14.78 6.61 -11.42
N ASP A 98 -13.86 7.57 -11.52
CA ASP A 98 -13.78 8.75 -10.68
C ASP A 98 -14.86 9.75 -11.09
N VAL A 99 -15.89 9.91 -10.25
CA VAL A 99 -17.02 10.80 -10.54
C VAL A 99 -16.58 12.26 -10.65
N ASP A 100 -15.52 12.66 -9.94
CA ASP A 100 -15.04 14.05 -9.93
C ASP A 100 -14.32 14.42 -11.24
N ALA A 101 -13.88 13.43 -12.04
CA ALA A 101 -13.34 13.64 -13.39
C ALA A 101 -14.42 13.78 -14.48
N LEU A 102 -15.68 13.46 -14.18
CA LEU A 102 -16.77 13.51 -15.16
C LEU A 102 -17.34 14.95 -15.29
N PRO A 103 -17.59 15.44 -16.52
CA PRO A 103 -18.38 16.65 -16.73
C PRO A 103 -19.80 16.50 -16.17
N ASP A 104 -20.38 17.58 -15.65
CA ASP A 104 -21.71 17.53 -15.01
C ASP A 104 -22.83 17.11 -15.97
N THR A 105 -22.68 17.40 -17.27
CA THR A 105 -23.58 16.91 -18.33
C THR A 105 -23.52 15.38 -18.46
N LEU A 106 -22.34 14.77 -18.32
CA LEU A 106 -22.16 13.32 -18.33
C LEU A 106 -22.67 12.68 -17.03
N LYS A 107 -22.47 13.32 -15.87
CA LYS A 107 -23.09 12.89 -14.61
C LYS A 107 -24.62 12.87 -14.72
N ALA A 108 -25.22 13.94 -15.26
CA ALA A 108 -26.67 14.01 -15.47
C ALA A 108 -27.17 12.92 -16.44
N ALA A 109 -26.47 12.69 -17.56
CA ALA A 109 -26.81 11.65 -18.52
C ALA A 109 -26.68 10.22 -17.96
N LEU A 110 -25.65 9.96 -17.14
CA LEU A 110 -25.48 8.68 -16.44
C LEU A 110 -26.61 8.45 -15.43
N ALA A 111 -26.96 9.47 -14.63
CA ALA A 111 -28.05 9.40 -13.67
C ALA A 111 -29.43 9.23 -14.33
N ALA A 112 -29.61 9.78 -15.55
CA ALA A 112 -30.81 9.60 -16.36
C ALA A 112 -30.84 8.25 -17.13
N GLY A 113 -29.77 7.46 -17.10
CA GLY A 113 -29.66 6.21 -17.87
C GLY A 113 -29.58 6.41 -19.39
N THR A 114 -29.21 7.60 -19.87
CA THR A 114 -29.19 7.95 -21.30
C THR A 114 -27.82 7.80 -21.95
N VAL A 115 -26.81 7.34 -21.21
CA VAL A 115 -25.49 6.99 -21.75
C VAL A 115 -25.50 5.53 -22.18
N ASP A 116 -25.05 5.26 -23.41
CA ASP A 116 -24.89 3.90 -23.90
C ASP A 116 -23.67 3.23 -23.22
N LEU A 117 -23.95 2.36 -22.24
CA LEU A 117 -22.96 1.56 -21.52
C LEU A 117 -22.63 0.23 -22.21
N HIS A 118 -23.20 -0.02 -23.40
CA HIS A 118 -22.88 -1.15 -24.28
C HIS A 118 -21.92 -0.78 -25.42
N SER A 119 -21.49 0.48 -25.50
CA SER A 119 -20.58 0.96 -26.54
C SER A 119 -19.12 1.03 -26.05
N PRO A 120 -18.16 0.37 -26.73
CA PRO A 120 -16.73 0.59 -26.50
C PRO A 120 -16.30 2.05 -26.70
N ALA A 121 -17.02 2.84 -27.50
CA ALA A 121 -16.74 4.27 -27.65
C ALA A 121 -16.96 5.04 -26.33
N THR A 122 -17.89 4.60 -25.48
CA THR A 122 -18.09 5.17 -24.14
C THR A 122 -16.90 4.87 -23.23
N THR A 123 -16.30 3.67 -23.31
CA THR A 123 -15.04 3.35 -22.62
C THR A 123 -13.90 4.28 -23.08
N VAL A 124 -13.76 4.50 -24.40
CA VAL A 124 -12.76 5.43 -24.96
C VAL A 124 -13.01 6.87 -24.49
N ALA A 125 -14.26 7.32 -24.40
CA ALA A 125 -14.61 8.64 -23.87
C ALA A 125 -14.26 8.79 -22.38
N LEU A 126 -14.51 7.77 -21.55
CA LEU A 126 -14.12 7.76 -20.13
C LEU A 126 -12.59 7.76 -19.95
N LEU A 127 -11.85 7.08 -20.84
CA LEU A 127 -10.39 7.13 -20.86
C LEU A 127 -9.86 8.51 -21.30
N LYS A 128 -10.50 9.17 -22.27
CA LYS A 128 -10.16 10.54 -22.70
C LYS A 128 -10.36 11.58 -21.59
N LEU A 129 -11.25 11.30 -20.63
CA LEU A 129 -11.49 12.11 -19.44
C LEU A 129 -10.57 11.78 -18.25
N ASP A 130 -9.65 10.82 -18.39
CA ASP A 130 -8.84 10.28 -17.28
C ASP A 130 -9.67 9.74 -16.09
N ALA A 131 -10.93 9.38 -16.35
CA ALA A 131 -11.89 9.04 -15.31
C ALA A 131 -11.76 7.59 -14.83
N VAL A 132 -11.24 6.68 -15.65
CA VAL A 132 -11.05 5.27 -15.24
C VAL A 132 -9.85 5.17 -14.27
N LEU A 133 -10.08 4.68 -13.05
CA LEU A 133 -9.03 4.60 -12.02
C LEU A 133 -7.89 3.70 -12.50
N GLY A 134 -6.70 4.31 -12.61
CA GLY A 134 -5.46 3.59 -12.86
C GLY A 134 -5.22 3.12 -14.30
N ILE A 135 -6.15 3.38 -15.22
CA ILE A 135 -5.97 3.16 -16.66
C ILE A 135 -5.77 4.51 -17.35
N LYS A 136 -4.71 4.63 -18.15
CA LYS A 136 -4.36 5.86 -18.86
C LYS A 136 -4.41 5.63 -20.35
N GLY A 137 -5.19 6.45 -21.04
CA GLY A 137 -5.37 6.38 -22.49
C GLY A 137 -4.84 7.64 -23.18
N ALA A 138 -4.09 7.50 -24.26
CA ALA A 138 -3.96 8.55 -25.25
C ALA A 138 -5.10 8.39 -26.26
N VAL A 139 -5.90 9.45 -26.48
CA VAL A 139 -7.05 9.41 -27.40
C VAL A 139 -6.93 10.53 -28.42
N GLU A 140 -6.93 10.17 -29.69
CA GLU A 140 -6.81 11.08 -30.83
C GLU A 140 -8.07 11.00 -31.70
N THR A 141 -8.51 12.12 -32.27
CA THR A 141 -9.65 12.15 -33.17
C THR A 141 -9.21 11.81 -34.58
N VAL A 142 -9.45 10.57 -35.03
CA VAL A 142 -9.10 10.06 -36.36
C VAL A 142 -10.37 10.02 -37.22
N ASN A 143 -10.37 10.75 -38.34
CA ASN A 143 -11.52 10.85 -39.25
C ASN A 143 -12.84 11.27 -38.54
N GLY A 144 -12.74 12.12 -37.51
CA GLY A 144 -13.89 12.56 -36.71
C GLY A 144 -14.31 11.61 -35.58
N VAL A 145 -13.60 10.49 -35.39
CA VAL A 145 -13.90 9.48 -34.36
C VAL A 145 -12.77 9.44 -33.32
N ASP A 146 -13.13 9.57 -32.04
CA ASP A 146 -12.17 9.42 -30.94
C ASP A 146 -11.64 7.99 -30.86
N THR A 147 -10.31 7.87 -30.99
CA THR A 147 -9.59 6.61 -31.17
C THR A 147 -8.47 6.52 -30.13
N LEU A 148 -8.53 5.51 -29.26
CA LEU A 148 -7.53 5.25 -28.22
C LEU A 148 -6.20 4.79 -28.84
N THR A 149 -5.21 5.67 -29.02
CA THR A 149 -3.92 5.38 -29.69
C THR A 149 -2.85 4.78 -28.78
N LYS A 150 -2.96 4.93 -27.46
CA LYS A 150 -2.14 4.23 -26.46
C LYS A 150 -2.94 3.91 -25.21
N VAL A 151 -2.55 2.87 -24.50
CA VAL A 151 -3.04 2.52 -23.18
C VAL A 151 -1.91 2.00 -22.27
N GLY A 152 -1.93 2.47 -21.02
CA GLY A 152 -1.05 2.03 -19.94
C GLY A 152 -1.79 1.99 -18.60
N ILE A 153 -1.09 1.57 -17.55
CA ILE A 153 -1.62 1.50 -16.19
C ILE A 153 -0.75 2.27 -15.19
N THR A 154 -1.31 2.60 -14.03
CA THR A 154 -0.63 3.31 -12.93
C THR A 154 -0.85 2.60 -11.59
N CYS A 155 -0.17 3.05 -10.53
CA CYS A 155 -0.29 2.49 -9.18
C CYS A 155 -1.74 2.52 -8.65
N ALA A 156 -2.51 3.53 -9.06
CA ALA A 156 -3.91 3.72 -8.67
C ALA A 156 -4.87 2.64 -9.22
N LEU A 157 -4.44 1.74 -10.11
CA LEU A 157 -5.30 0.64 -10.58
C LEU A 157 -5.62 -0.31 -9.42
N CYS A 158 -4.58 -0.79 -8.73
CA CYS A 158 -4.70 -1.74 -7.62
C CYS A 158 -4.86 -1.04 -6.26
N HIS A 159 -4.23 0.12 -6.06
CA HIS A 159 -4.21 0.82 -4.77
C HIS A 159 -5.15 2.03 -4.71
N SER A 160 -6.22 2.03 -5.50
CA SER A 160 -7.32 2.98 -5.34
C SER A 160 -8.66 2.34 -5.65
N THR A 161 -9.69 2.79 -4.96
CA THR A 161 -11.08 2.41 -5.25
C THR A 161 -11.96 3.66 -5.23
N VAL A 162 -13.28 3.49 -5.30
CA VAL A 162 -14.26 4.58 -5.15
C VAL A 162 -15.24 4.27 -4.04
N ASP A 163 -15.78 5.31 -3.41
CA ASP A 163 -16.81 5.21 -2.38
C ASP A 163 -18.19 4.73 -2.89
N ASN A 164 -18.35 4.56 -4.21
CA ASN A 164 -19.61 4.24 -4.90
C ASN A 164 -20.73 5.26 -4.65
N SER A 165 -20.40 6.51 -4.29
CA SER A 165 -21.38 7.54 -3.94
C SER A 165 -22.29 7.99 -5.08
N PHE A 166 -21.99 7.59 -6.32
CA PHE A 166 -22.77 7.93 -7.51
C PHE A 166 -23.48 6.69 -8.09
N ALA A 167 -22.76 5.58 -8.28
CA ALA A 167 -23.29 4.29 -8.72
C ALA A 167 -22.31 3.16 -8.34
N PRO A 168 -22.69 1.87 -8.46
CA PRO A 168 -21.72 0.78 -8.34
C PRO A 168 -20.54 0.97 -9.31
N ASN A 169 -19.31 0.91 -8.78
CA ASN A 169 -18.05 1.23 -9.46
C ASN A 169 -17.84 2.70 -9.86
N ILE A 170 -18.75 3.63 -9.52
CA ILE A 170 -18.63 5.07 -9.83
C ILE A 170 -18.79 5.91 -8.56
N GLY A 171 -17.77 6.68 -8.21
CA GLY A 171 -17.80 7.50 -6.98
C GLY A 171 -16.55 8.32 -6.83
N LYS A 172 -16.36 8.91 -5.65
CA LYS A 172 -15.17 9.70 -5.33
C LYS A 172 -13.99 8.78 -5.10
N ARG A 173 -12.84 9.14 -5.67
CA ARG A 173 -11.60 8.37 -5.58
C ARG A 173 -11.06 8.31 -4.15
N LEU A 174 -10.73 7.10 -3.72
CA LEU A 174 -10.08 6.77 -2.45
C LEU A 174 -8.68 6.20 -2.72
N ASP A 175 -7.65 7.06 -2.64
CA ASP A 175 -6.25 6.65 -2.86
C ASP A 175 -5.65 5.96 -1.62
N GLY A 176 -4.84 4.92 -1.84
CA GLY A 176 -4.23 4.10 -0.79
C GLY A 176 -5.13 2.96 -0.31
N TRP A 177 -6.43 3.04 -0.58
CA TRP A 177 -7.39 1.98 -0.32
C TRP A 177 -7.16 0.85 -1.34
N PRO A 178 -7.03 -0.40 -0.88
CA PRO A 178 -6.84 -1.53 -1.78
C PRO A 178 -8.11 -1.78 -2.60
N ASN A 179 -7.96 -2.05 -3.89
CA ASN A 179 -9.08 -2.34 -4.78
C ASN A 179 -9.46 -3.83 -4.66
N LEU A 180 -10.09 -4.18 -3.54
CA LEU A 180 -10.34 -5.55 -3.08
C LEU A 180 -11.36 -6.35 -3.91
N ASP A 181 -11.97 -5.76 -4.93
CA ASP A 181 -12.77 -6.47 -5.93
C ASP A 181 -12.21 -6.37 -7.36
N LEU A 182 -11.15 -5.59 -7.61
CA LEU A 182 -10.44 -5.57 -8.90
C LEU A 182 -10.08 -7.00 -9.32
N ASN A 183 -10.21 -7.34 -10.61
CA ASN A 183 -9.72 -8.61 -11.13
C ASN A 183 -8.55 -8.39 -12.11
N PRO A 184 -7.29 -8.21 -11.62
CA PRO A 184 -6.12 -7.99 -12.48
C PRO A 184 -5.90 -9.14 -13.46
N GLY A 185 -6.13 -10.38 -13.01
CA GLY A 185 -5.98 -11.57 -13.83
C GLY A 185 -6.90 -11.55 -15.04
N ALA A 186 -8.21 -11.31 -14.82
CA ALA A 186 -9.17 -11.18 -15.91
C ALA A 186 -8.85 -10.00 -16.84
N ILE A 187 -8.43 -8.84 -16.31
CA ILE A 187 -8.03 -7.68 -17.12
C ILE A 187 -6.90 -8.03 -18.09
N ILE A 188 -5.85 -8.70 -17.60
CA ILE A 188 -4.72 -9.14 -18.45
C ILE A 188 -5.19 -10.23 -19.43
N ALA A 189 -6.04 -11.16 -18.99
CA ALA A 189 -6.57 -12.23 -19.81
C ALA A 189 -7.52 -11.75 -20.95
N LEU A 190 -7.99 -10.50 -20.95
CA LEU A 190 -8.65 -9.91 -22.11
C LEU A 190 -7.73 -9.81 -23.33
N SER A 191 -6.41 -9.63 -23.12
CA SER A 191 -5.42 -9.48 -24.20
C SER A 191 -5.48 -10.61 -25.24
N PRO A 192 -5.43 -10.31 -26.56
CA PRO A 192 -5.35 -11.32 -27.60
C PRO A 192 -3.93 -11.92 -27.73
N ALA A 193 -2.92 -11.37 -27.05
CA ALA A 193 -1.54 -11.88 -27.07
C ALA A 193 -1.29 -13.01 -26.05
N ILE A 194 -2.13 -13.11 -25.02
CA ILE A 194 -1.98 -14.08 -23.93
C ILE A 194 -2.53 -15.46 -24.34
N SER A 195 -1.73 -16.51 -24.10
CA SER A 195 -2.08 -17.89 -24.47
C SER A 195 -3.26 -18.45 -23.66
N PRO A 196 -4.07 -19.41 -24.18
CA PRO A 196 -5.18 -19.99 -23.43
C PRO A 196 -4.80 -20.58 -22.06
N THR A 197 -3.61 -21.19 -21.97
CA THR A 197 -3.04 -21.71 -20.71
C THR A 197 -2.76 -20.60 -19.72
N GLU A 198 -2.13 -19.52 -20.17
CA GLU A 198 -1.82 -18.35 -19.33
C GLU A 198 -3.09 -17.59 -18.92
N LYS A 199 -4.09 -17.45 -19.80
CA LYS A 199 -5.42 -16.94 -19.43
C LYS A 199 -6.06 -17.77 -18.32
N THR A 200 -5.86 -19.09 -18.32
CA THR A 200 -6.39 -19.98 -17.27
C THR A 200 -5.68 -19.71 -15.93
N ALA A 201 -4.36 -19.52 -15.93
CA ALA A 201 -3.58 -19.17 -14.73
C ALA A 201 -3.90 -17.77 -14.19
N LEU A 202 -4.12 -16.78 -15.06
CA LEU A 202 -4.50 -15.43 -14.68
C LEU A 202 -5.93 -15.38 -14.11
N ASN A 203 -6.89 -16.02 -14.79
CA ASN A 203 -8.28 -16.07 -14.34
C ASN A 203 -8.46 -16.85 -13.01
N SER A 204 -7.50 -17.69 -12.61
CA SER A 204 -7.56 -18.39 -11.32
C SER A 204 -7.25 -17.50 -10.11
N TRP A 205 -6.77 -16.26 -10.31
CA TRP A 205 -6.49 -15.36 -9.19
C TRP A 205 -7.74 -14.84 -8.49
N GLY A 206 -8.75 -14.46 -9.28
CA GLY A 206 -10.00 -13.91 -8.77
C GLY A 206 -9.93 -12.43 -8.32
N PRO A 207 -11.07 -11.87 -7.87
CA PRO A 207 -11.18 -10.50 -7.37
C PRO A 207 -10.31 -10.22 -6.13
N GLY A 208 -9.73 -9.02 -6.06
CA GLY A 208 -8.92 -8.55 -4.92
C GLY A 208 -7.53 -9.15 -4.81
N MET A 209 -7.17 -10.08 -5.71
CA MET A 209 -5.98 -10.90 -5.62
C MET A 209 -4.99 -10.61 -6.76
N TYR A 210 -3.70 -10.66 -6.45
CA TYR A 210 -2.62 -10.48 -7.43
C TYR A 210 -1.39 -11.31 -7.08
N ASP A 211 -0.78 -11.98 -8.06
CA ASP A 211 0.53 -12.62 -7.87
C ASP A 211 1.64 -11.73 -8.46
N PRO A 212 2.36 -10.96 -7.61
CA PRO A 212 3.42 -10.07 -8.07
C PRO A 212 4.70 -10.81 -8.49
N ARG A 213 4.74 -12.15 -8.48
CA ARG A 213 5.90 -12.96 -8.86
C ARG A 213 5.61 -13.94 -10.01
N HIS A 214 4.36 -14.05 -10.45
CA HIS A 214 3.93 -15.02 -11.49
C HIS A 214 4.76 -14.95 -12.77
N ASN A 215 5.04 -13.75 -13.28
CA ASN A 215 5.84 -13.57 -14.49
C ASN A 215 7.36 -13.74 -14.29
N ILE A 216 7.80 -14.05 -13.06
CA ILE A 216 9.20 -14.27 -12.70
C ILE A 216 9.49 -15.77 -12.56
N ASP A 217 8.60 -16.52 -11.92
CA ASP A 217 8.78 -17.95 -11.62
C ASP A 217 7.75 -18.89 -12.27
N GLY A 218 6.74 -18.36 -12.96
CA GLY A 218 5.66 -19.11 -13.60
C GLY A 218 4.64 -19.73 -12.65
N LEU A 219 4.78 -19.56 -11.33
CA LEU A 219 3.86 -20.09 -10.33
C LEU A 219 2.62 -19.19 -10.20
N SER A 220 1.49 -19.77 -9.79
CA SER A 220 0.27 -19.00 -9.49
C SER A 220 -0.07 -19.19 -8.01
N LYS A 221 0.35 -18.22 -7.19
CA LYS A 221 0.04 -18.12 -5.76
C LYS A 221 -0.19 -16.64 -5.44
N PRO A 222 -1.37 -16.11 -5.83
CA PRO A 222 -1.71 -14.70 -5.66
C PRO A 222 -2.00 -14.37 -4.20
N VAL A 223 -1.90 -13.09 -3.87
CA VAL A 223 -2.18 -12.54 -2.55
C VAL A 223 -3.15 -11.37 -2.61
N VAL A 224 -3.86 -11.12 -1.50
CA VAL A 224 -4.75 -9.97 -1.33
C VAL A 224 -3.99 -8.68 -1.60
N ILE A 225 -4.55 -7.78 -2.41
CA ILE A 225 -3.94 -6.48 -2.68
C ILE A 225 -3.89 -5.69 -1.35
N PRO A 226 -2.69 -5.35 -0.83
CA PRO A 226 -2.59 -4.72 0.48
C PRO A 226 -2.94 -3.22 0.42
N PRO A 227 -3.39 -2.62 1.54
CA PRO A 227 -3.51 -1.17 1.65
C PRO A 227 -2.14 -0.49 1.46
N ALA A 228 -2.15 0.66 0.77
CA ALA A 228 -1.00 1.52 0.58
C ALA A 228 -1.05 2.81 1.44
N TYR A 229 -2.01 2.89 2.37
CA TYR A 229 -2.09 3.89 3.43
C TYR A 229 -1.40 3.41 4.72
N GLY A 230 -1.20 4.32 5.67
CA GLY A 230 -0.80 4.01 7.05
C GLY A 230 0.65 3.56 7.22
N LEU A 231 1.42 3.57 6.11
CA LEU A 231 2.82 3.11 6.03
C LEU A 231 3.84 4.14 6.55
N ALA A 232 3.40 5.31 7.01
CA ALA A 232 4.26 6.31 7.66
C ALA A 232 5.04 5.67 8.81
N GLY A 233 6.37 5.67 8.70
CA GLY A 233 7.28 5.04 9.67
C GLY A 233 7.40 3.52 9.58
N VAL A 234 6.83 2.85 8.57
CA VAL A 234 6.98 1.39 8.36
C VAL A 234 8.01 1.15 7.25
N HIS A 235 9.10 0.44 7.56
CA HIS A 235 10.20 0.16 6.62
C HIS A 235 9.89 -1.04 5.71
N SER A 236 9.48 -2.16 6.32
CA SER A 236 9.14 -3.41 5.62
C SER A 236 7.67 -3.40 5.22
N VAL A 237 7.36 -3.05 3.96
CA VAL A 237 5.98 -2.74 3.53
C VAL A 237 5.26 -3.84 2.75
N THR A 238 5.98 -4.81 2.19
CA THR A 238 5.38 -5.98 1.52
C THR A 238 5.07 -7.07 2.54
N TYR A 239 4.15 -8.01 2.25
CA TYR A 239 3.87 -9.13 3.17
C TYR A 239 5.11 -9.92 3.60
N THR A 240 6.17 -9.94 2.79
CA THR A 240 7.42 -10.65 3.08
C THR A 240 8.53 -9.74 3.61
N GLY A 241 8.32 -8.43 3.69
CA GLY A 241 9.37 -7.47 4.06
C GLY A 241 10.49 -7.35 3.02
N ASP A 242 10.21 -7.65 1.76
CA ASP A 242 11.15 -7.43 0.65
C ASP A 242 11.42 -5.92 0.51
N GLY A 243 12.64 -5.50 0.86
CA GLY A 243 13.11 -4.11 0.80
C GLY A 243 12.94 -3.35 2.12
N ASN A 244 13.68 -2.25 2.26
CA ASN A 244 13.72 -1.44 3.49
C ASN A 244 12.92 -0.12 3.36
N GLU A 245 12.31 0.13 2.21
CA GLU A 245 11.48 1.31 1.92
C GLU A 245 10.46 1.02 0.80
N ILE A 246 9.43 1.85 0.68
CA ILE A 246 8.37 1.69 -0.33
C ILE A 246 8.94 1.81 -1.76
N ALA A 247 9.95 2.66 -1.97
CA ALA A 247 10.58 2.90 -3.26
C ALA A 247 11.20 1.63 -3.88
N TYR A 248 11.67 0.67 -3.06
CA TYR A 248 12.10 -0.65 -3.54
C TYR A 248 10.94 -1.39 -4.22
N TRP A 249 9.79 -1.50 -3.54
CA TRP A 249 8.63 -2.21 -4.06
C TRP A 249 7.96 -1.47 -5.22
N ASN A 250 7.91 -0.14 -5.17
CA ASN A 250 7.47 0.69 -6.29
C ASN A 250 8.31 0.41 -7.55
N ARG A 251 9.64 0.35 -7.44
CA ARG A 251 10.51 0.03 -8.59
C ARG A 251 10.29 -1.40 -9.07
N TYR A 252 10.15 -2.36 -8.15
CA TYR A 252 9.83 -3.75 -8.49
C TYR A 252 8.55 -3.85 -9.31
N VAL A 253 7.44 -3.29 -8.82
CA VAL A 253 6.14 -3.33 -9.48
C VAL A 253 6.18 -2.54 -10.80
N ALA A 254 6.72 -1.33 -10.81
CA ALA A 254 6.81 -0.51 -12.02
C ALA A 254 7.56 -1.21 -13.15
N VAL A 255 8.79 -1.71 -12.90
CA VAL A 255 9.62 -2.33 -13.94
C VAL A 255 9.13 -3.75 -14.25
N THR A 256 9.05 -4.62 -13.24
CA THR A 256 8.86 -6.07 -13.48
C THR A 256 7.42 -6.45 -13.76
N GLN A 257 6.44 -5.77 -13.15
CA GLN A 257 5.03 -6.13 -13.22
C GLN A 257 4.27 -5.29 -14.25
N MET A 258 4.32 -3.96 -14.11
CA MET A 258 3.63 -3.02 -15.01
C MET A 258 4.30 -2.96 -16.39
N GLY A 259 5.62 -3.16 -16.47
CA GLY A 259 6.40 -3.12 -17.71
C GLY A 259 7.03 -1.75 -18.03
N GLY A 260 7.22 -0.90 -17.01
CA GLY A 260 7.78 0.44 -17.14
C GLY A 260 9.25 0.44 -17.53
N LEU A 261 9.68 1.50 -18.21
CA LEU A 261 11.02 1.61 -18.78
C LEU A 261 12.06 1.96 -17.70
N GLY A 262 13.10 1.15 -17.60
CA GLY A 262 14.09 1.19 -16.53
C GLY A 262 14.56 -0.21 -16.12
N THR A 263 15.33 -0.28 -15.03
CA THR A 263 15.95 -1.52 -14.54
C THR A 263 15.55 -1.82 -13.10
N PHE A 264 15.32 -3.10 -12.80
CA PHE A 264 15.22 -3.63 -11.45
C PHE A 264 16.18 -4.81 -11.28
N THR A 265 16.93 -4.83 -10.18
CA THR A 265 17.87 -5.91 -9.85
C THR A 265 17.71 -6.30 -8.39
N GLU A 266 17.52 -7.59 -8.12
CA GLU A 266 17.49 -8.18 -6.78
C GLU A 266 18.34 -9.46 -6.76
N PRO A 267 19.61 -9.38 -6.31
CA PRO A 267 20.52 -10.51 -6.29
C PRO A 267 20.04 -11.70 -5.45
N ARG A 268 19.26 -11.47 -4.38
CA ARG A 268 18.72 -12.54 -3.51
C ARG A 268 17.70 -13.43 -4.23
N LEU A 269 17.10 -12.91 -5.31
CA LEU A 269 16.18 -13.62 -6.21
C LEU A 269 16.84 -14.03 -7.54
N ASN A 270 18.15 -13.79 -7.71
CA ASN A 270 18.86 -13.90 -9.00
C ASN A 270 18.13 -13.13 -10.14
N LEU A 271 17.54 -11.98 -9.81
CA LEU A 271 16.67 -11.24 -10.71
C LEU A 271 17.36 -9.99 -11.25
N SER A 272 17.36 -9.82 -12.58
CA SER A 272 17.73 -8.57 -13.24
C SER A 272 16.88 -8.39 -14.49
N ILE A 273 16.03 -7.36 -14.50
CA ILE A 273 15.10 -7.04 -15.60
C ILE A 273 15.37 -5.59 -16.02
N THR A 274 15.52 -5.37 -17.33
CA THR A 274 15.64 -4.05 -17.94
C THR A 274 14.66 -3.95 -19.09
N ASN A 275 13.79 -2.92 -19.07
CA ASN A 275 12.87 -2.61 -20.15
C ASN A 275 13.33 -1.34 -20.87
N GLY A 276 13.58 -1.45 -22.18
CA GLY A 276 14.05 -0.33 -23.00
C GLY A 276 15.48 0.13 -22.66
N THR A 277 15.82 1.35 -23.08
CA THR A 277 17.15 1.97 -22.93
C THR A 277 17.15 3.24 -22.09
N VAL A 278 16.00 3.62 -21.53
CA VAL A 278 15.79 4.85 -20.75
C VAL A 278 15.11 4.49 -19.43
N ASP A 279 15.58 5.03 -18.32
CA ASP A 279 14.93 4.89 -17.02
C ASP A 279 13.93 6.03 -16.79
N LEU A 280 12.64 5.70 -16.84
CA LEU A 280 11.53 6.60 -16.53
C LEU A 280 10.99 6.40 -15.10
N VAL A 281 11.49 5.41 -14.36
CA VAL A 281 10.99 5.02 -13.04
C VAL A 281 11.76 5.72 -11.93
N SER A 282 13.10 5.66 -11.94
CA SER A 282 13.92 6.02 -10.77
C SER A 282 13.75 7.46 -10.28
N SER A 283 13.56 8.42 -11.20
CA SER A 283 13.36 9.84 -10.85
C SER A 283 12.00 10.12 -10.21
N LYS A 284 11.02 9.23 -10.39
CA LYS A 284 9.64 9.37 -9.87
C LYS A 284 9.49 8.83 -8.45
N LEU A 285 10.36 7.91 -8.04
CA LEU A 285 10.24 7.17 -6.77
C LEU A 285 10.24 8.05 -5.51
N PRO A 286 11.07 9.10 -5.36
CA PRO A 286 11.06 9.92 -4.15
C PRO A 286 9.72 10.65 -3.94
N ALA A 287 9.15 11.17 -5.03
CA ALA A 287 7.85 11.83 -5.00
C ALA A 287 6.72 10.83 -4.71
N LEU A 288 6.71 9.68 -5.40
CA LEU A 288 5.73 8.62 -5.20
C LEU A 288 5.75 8.10 -3.75
N GLN A 289 6.93 7.84 -3.19
CA GLN A 289 7.11 7.45 -1.78
C GLN A 289 6.60 8.53 -0.82
N ALA A 290 6.94 9.80 -1.05
CA ALA A 290 6.45 10.90 -0.23
C ALA A 290 4.91 10.99 -0.22
N TYR A 291 4.25 10.70 -1.35
CA TYR A 291 2.79 10.64 -1.40
C TYR A 291 2.22 9.43 -0.65
N GLN A 292 2.73 8.23 -0.89
CA GLN A 292 2.23 7.03 -0.21
C GLN A 292 2.40 7.11 1.32
N LEU A 293 3.50 7.69 1.80
CA LEU A 293 3.73 7.94 3.23
C LEU A 293 2.79 9.03 3.81
N SER A 294 2.20 9.89 2.97
CA SER A 294 1.20 10.89 3.39
C SER A 294 -0.24 10.35 3.49
N LEU A 295 -0.49 9.14 2.96
CA LEU A 295 -1.81 8.50 3.00
C LEU A 295 -2.06 7.95 4.41
N ASN A 296 -2.92 8.62 5.18
CA ASN A 296 -3.31 8.16 6.51
C ASN A 296 -4.26 6.96 6.45
N ALA A 297 -4.17 6.07 7.43
CA ALA A 297 -5.15 4.99 7.59
C ALA A 297 -6.54 5.58 7.93
N PRO A 298 -7.62 5.05 7.33
CA PRO A 298 -8.96 5.58 7.55
C PRO A 298 -9.50 5.15 8.91
N LEU A 299 -10.04 6.10 9.67
CA LEU A 299 -10.77 5.81 10.90
C LEU A 299 -12.04 5.01 10.60
N ALA A 300 -12.42 4.13 11.53
CA ALA A 300 -13.69 3.43 11.46
C ALA A 300 -14.88 4.41 11.40
N PRO A 301 -15.93 4.14 10.60
CA PRO A 301 -17.11 5.00 10.54
C PRO A 301 -17.74 5.20 11.92
N ALA A 302 -18.17 6.42 12.22
CA ALA A 302 -18.79 6.75 13.51
C ALA A 302 -19.98 5.83 13.82
N GLY A 303 -20.02 5.27 15.03
CA GLY A 303 -21.06 4.32 15.45
C GLY A 303 -20.92 2.90 14.89
N SER A 304 -19.89 2.59 14.09
CA SER A 304 -19.70 1.23 13.54
C SER A 304 -19.03 0.24 14.50
N VAL A 305 -18.55 0.71 15.66
CA VAL A 305 -17.80 -0.07 16.67
C VAL A 305 -18.56 -0.03 18.00
N ASP A 306 -18.78 -1.20 18.62
CA ASP A 306 -19.20 -1.27 20.03
C ASP A 306 -17.98 -0.95 20.92
N ALA A 307 -17.97 0.24 21.52
CA ALA A 307 -16.88 0.70 22.36
C ALA A 307 -16.69 -0.14 23.64
N ALA A 308 -17.75 -0.74 24.19
CA ALA A 308 -17.66 -1.60 25.38
C ALA A 308 -17.09 -2.97 25.01
N ALA A 309 -17.47 -3.52 23.86
CA ALA A 309 -16.85 -4.73 23.31
C ALA A 309 -15.40 -4.50 22.91
N ALA A 310 -15.08 -3.38 22.24
CA ALA A 310 -13.70 -3.02 21.89
C ALA A 310 -12.80 -2.85 23.12
N ALA A 311 -13.31 -2.29 24.23
CA ALA A 311 -12.58 -2.21 25.49
C ALA A 311 -12.25 -3.60 26.07
N ARG A 312 -13.18 -4.57 26.01
CA ARG A 312 -12.92 -5.97 26.39
C ARG A 312 -11.97 -6.65 25.40
N GLY A 313 -12.13 -6.39 24.11
CA GLY A 313 -11.30 -6.92 23.03
C GLY A 313 -9.84 -6.49 23.14
N LYS A 314 -9.57 -5.29 23.63
CA LYS A 314 -8.20 -4.86 23.94
C LYS A 314 -7.56 -5.75 25.01
N LEU A 315 -8.30 -6.12 26.05
CA LEU A 315 -7.79 -7.03 27.09
C LEU A 315 -7.51 -8.43 26.53
N VAL A 316 -8.30 -8.88 25.54
CA VAL A 316 -8.02 -10.12 24.79
C VAL A 316 -6.73 -9.97 23.97
N PHE A 317 -6.60 -8.88 23.20
CA PHE A 317 -5.46 -8.58 22.33
C PHE A 317 -4.12 -8.47 23.09
N ASP A 318 -4.12 -7.77 24.23
CA ASP A 318 -2.95 -7.58 25.09
C ASP A 318 -2.61 -8.86 25.90
N GLY A 319 -3.61 -9.69 26.21
CA GLY A 319 -3.51 -10.83 27.11
C GLY A 319 -3.63 -12.19 26.42
N PRO A 320 -4.75 -12.93 26.58
CA PRO A 320 -4.87 -14.33 26.13
C PRO A 320 -4.79 -14.51 24.60
N GLY A 321 -5.09 -13.48 23.81
CA GLY A 321 -4.90 -13.50 22.35
C GLY A 321 -3.46 -13.31 21.92
N GLN A 322 -2.58 -12.81 22.81
CA GLN A 322 -1.14 -12.57 22.59
C GLN A 322 -0.79 -11.69 21.38
N CYS A 323 -1.77 -11.01 20.77
CA CYS A 323 -1.63 -10.29 19.51
C CYS A 323 -0.60 -9.15 19.61
N ALA A 324 -0.54 -8.49 20.77
CA ALA A 324 0.39 -7.41 21.07
C ALA A 324 1.88 -7.82 21.07
N THR A 325 2.20 -9.12 21.05
CA THR A 325 3.60 -9.61 20.98
C THR A 325 4.29 -9.24 19.66
N CYS A 326 3.54 -9.26 18.55
CA CYS A 326 4.01 -8.82 17.23
C CYS A 326 3.40 -7.46 16.85
N HIS A 327 2.08 -7.29 17.05
CA HIS A 327 1.36 -6.05 16.70
C HIS A 327 1.53 -4.97 17.77
N SER A 328 2.77 -4.56 17.99
CA SER A 328 3.21 -3.72 19.10
C SER A 328 3.42 -2.25 18.71
N GLY A 329 3.62 -1.40 19.73
CA GLY A 329 3.97 0.01 19.58
C GLY A 329 2.88 0.89 18.95
N THR A 330 3.22 2.15 18.67
CA THR A 330 2.32 3.09 17.97
C THR A 330 2.01 2.66 16.54
N LEU A 331 2.88 1.85 15.93
CA LEU A 331 2.74 1.37 14.57
C LEU A 331 1.83 0.12 14.45
N PHE A 332 1.46 -0.55 15.54
CA PHE A 332 0.75 -1.86 15.53
C PHE A 332 1.46 -2.93 14.70
N THR A 333 2.79 -2.90 14.72
CA THR A 333 3.68 -3.84 14.02
C THR A 333 5.10 -3.70 14.57
N ASP A 334 5.83 -4.81 14.62
CA ASP A 334 7.27 -4.88 14.86
C ASP A 334 8.10 -5.03 13.56
N ALA A 335 7.50 -4.84 12.38
CA ALA A 335 8.13 -5.02 11.06
C ALA A 335 9.36 -4.14 10.77
N ASN A 336 9.67 -3.18 11.65
CA ASN A 336 10.89 -2.37 11.60
C ASN A 336 12.08 -3.03 12.32
N SER A 337 11.83 -3.99 13.22
CA SER A 337 12.84 -4.72 14.00
C SER A 337 12.87 -6.21 13.68
N THR A 338 11.73 -6.80 13.28
CA THR A 338 11.56 -8.24 13.15
C THR A 338 10.90 -8.61 11.82
N LEU A 339 11.39 -9.68 11.19
CA LEU A 339 10.62 -10.46 10.22
C LEU A 339 10.51 -11.90 10.77
N HIS A 340 9.36 -12.52 10.56
CA HIS A 340 8.98 -13.80 11.14
C HIS A 340 9.14 -14.97 10.17
N PRO A 341 9.57 -16.16 10.63
CA PRO A 341 9.67 -17.34 9.78
C PRO A 341 8.27 -17.78 9.29
N PRO A 342 8.17 -18.51 8.16
CA PRO A 342 6.88 -19.01 7.65
C PRO A 342 6.05 -19.77 8.69
N ALA A 343 6.69 -20.52 9.60
CA ALA A 343 6.03 -21.24 10.68
C ALA A 343 5.27 -20.36 11.69
N ASP A 344 5.53 -19.05 11.73
CA ASP A 344 4.76 -18.09 12.55
C ASP A 344 3.49 -17.58 11.85
N SER A 345 3.39 -17.71 10.53
CA SER A 345 2.18 -17.36 9.80
C SER A 345 1.09 -18.39 10.05
N VAL A 346 -0.13 -17.94 10.34
CA VAL A 346 -1.23 -18.85 10.66
C VAL A 346 -1.79 -19.61 9.44
N VAL A 347 -1.53 -19.09 8.23
CA VAL A 347 -1.95 -19.66 6.95
C VAL A 347 -0.90 -20.60 6.31
N GLU A 348 0.30 -20.69 6.87
CA GLU A 348 1.33 -21.67 6.47
C GLU A 348 1.16 -23.00 7.23
N PRO A 349 1.58 -24.17 6.70
CA PRO A 349 2.30 -24.36 5.45
C PRO A 349 1.39 -24.29 4.22
N GLU A 350 1.86 -23.57 3.20
CA GLU A 350 1.24 -23.50 1.88
C GLU A 350 2.09 -24.17 0.81
N THR A 351 1.47 -24.63 -0.28
CA THR A 351 2.17 -25.22 -1.44
C THR A 351 1.77 -24.48 -2.72
N PRO A 352 2.66 -23.69 -3.35
CA PRO A 352 3.95 -23.22 -2.81
C PRO A 352 3.76 -22.20 -1.67
N SER A 353 4.70 -22.14 -0.72
CA SER A 353 4.78 -21.08 0.29
C SER A 353 5.03 -19.74 -0.38
N TYR A 354 4.19 -18.73 -0.10
CA TYR A 354 4.35 -17.40 -0.69
C TYR A 354 5.66 -16.74 -0.24
N ALA A 355 6.02 -16.85 1.05
CA ALA A 355 7.30 -16.36 1.55
C ALA A 355 8.50 -17.05 0.87
N SER A 356 8.45 -18.34 0.54
CA SER A 356 9.59 -19.03 -0.07
C SER A 356 10.04 -18.46 -1.43
N ARG A 357 9.15 -17.75 -2.13
CA ARG A 357 9.37 -17.04 -3.41
C ARG A 357 9.97 -15.63 -3.24
N SER A 358 10.16 -15.17 -2.00
CA SER A 358 10.53 -13.79 -1.67
C SER A 358 12.02 -13.62 -1.36
N ALA A 359 12.49 -12.38 -1.38
CA ALA A 359 13.90 -12.06 -1.16
C ALA A 359 14.34 -12.27 0.30
N THR A 360 13.40 -12.20 1.26
CA THR A 360 13.65 -12.45 2.69
C THR A 360 13.43 -13.90 3.09
N LYS A 361 12.47 -14.60 2.45
CA LYS A 361 11.91 -15.90 2.86
C LYS A 361 11.15 -15.87 4.19
N MET A 362 10.74 -14.69 4.62
CA MET A 362 10.07 -14.41 5.89
C MET A 362 8.74 -13.67 5.64
N TYR A 363 7.93 -13.48 6.68
CA TYR A 363 6.78 -12.59 6.68
C TYR A 363 7.04 -11.36 7.56
N ARG A 364 6.44 -10.22 7.24
CA ARG A 364 6.30 -9.11 8.18
C ARG A 364 5.07 -9.30 9.06
N THR A 365 5.07 -8.68 10.22
CA THR A 365 3.83 -8.36 10.95
C THR A 365 3.08 -7.25 10.21
N THR A 366 1.85 -7.49 9.78
CA THR A 366 1.08 -6.47 9.04
C THR A 366 0.56 -5.38 10.01
N PRO A 367 0.73 -4.08 9.71
CA PRO A 367 0.17 -2.99 10.53
C PRO A 367 -1.36 -3.07 10.60
N LEU A 368 -1.94 -2.84 11.78
CA LEU A 368 -3.39 -2.99 12.01
C LEU A 368 -4.23 -1.70 11.92
N ARG A 369 -3.63 -0.54 11.61
CA ARG A 369 -4.40 0.71 11.49
C ARG A 369 -5.33 0.68 10.28
N GLY A 370 -6.59 1.06 10.45
CA GLY A 370 -7.62 1.00 9.43
C GLY A 370 -7.97 -0.43 9.01
N LEU A 371 -7.82 -1.41 9.90
CA LEU A 371 -8.06 -2.84 9.61
C LEU A 371 -9.52 -3.13 9.23
N TRP A 372 -10.46 -2.35 9.78
CA TRP A 372 -11.91 -2.52 9.63
C TRP A 372 -12.44 -2.59 8.18
N GLN A 373 -11.71 -2.02 7.20
CA GLN A 373 -12.20 -1.87 5.83
C GLN A 373 -11.68 -2.93 4.85
N HIS A 374 -10.63 -3.70 5.20
CA HIS A 374 -9.87 -4.48 4.22
C HIS A 374 -10.09 -6.00 4.23
N ALA A 375 -11.31 -6.47 4.49
CA ALA A 375 -11.66 -7.87 4.29
C ALA A 375 -11.58 -8.25 2.79
N PRO A 376 -11.07 -9.44 2.42
CA PRO A 376 -10.63 -10.53 3.30
C PRO A 376 -9.23 -10.32 3.89
N TYR A 377 -8.97 -10.99 5.01
CA TYR A 377 -7.74 -10.87 5.79
C TYR A 377 -6.73 -12.00 5.49
N PHE A 378 -5.51 -11.83 6.00
CA PHE A 378 -4.29 -12.55 5.63
C PHE A 378 -3.83 -12.28 4.19
N HIS A 379 -2.64 -12.77 3.82
CA HIS A 379 -2.14 -12.61 2.46
C HIS A 379 -2.89 -13.50 1.47
N ASP A 380 -3.43 -14.64 1.90
CA ASP A 380 -4.16 -15.59 1.04
C ASP A 380 -5.67 -15.31 0.94
N GLY A 381 -6.19 -14.38 1.75
CA GLY A 381 -7.62 -14.05 1.81
C GLY A 381 -8.49 -15.07 2.53
N SER A 382 -7.91 -15.97 3.33
CA SER A 382 -8.63 -17.09 3.97
C SER A 382 -9.63 -16.69 5.06
N ALA A 383 -9.58 -15.47 5.59
CA ALA A 383 -10.54 -14.95 6.58
C ALA A 383 -11.46 -13.89 5.97
N ALA A 384 -12.76 -14.16 5.87
CA ALA A 384 -13.75 -13.20 5.37
C ALA A 384 -14.13 -12.13 6.41
N THR A 385 -14.05 -12.46 7.71
CA THR A 385 -14.40 -11.58 8.83
C THR A 385 -13.27 -11.49 9.87
N LEU A 386 -13.36 -10.52 10.78
CA LEU A 386 -12.40 -10.41 11.90
C LEU A 386 -12.60 -11.54 12.91
N GLU A 387 -13.81 -12.06 13.02
CA GLU A 387 -14.16 -13.26 13.76
C GLU A 387 -13.53 -14.51 13.13
N ASP A 388 -13.52 -14.65 11.80
CA ASP A 388 -12.80 -15.75 11.11
C ASP A 388 -11.29 -15.68 11.36
N LEU A 389 -10.70 -14.48 11.26
CA LEU A 389 -9.30 -14.22 11.62
C LEU A 389 -9.01 -14.65 13.06
N GLY A 390 -9.87 -14.25 14.00
CA GLY A 390 -9.74 -14.62 15.42
C GLY A 390 -9.85 -16.13 15.64
N ASN A 391 -10.78 -16.80 14.95
CA ASN A 391 -10.94 -18.26 14.99
C ASN A 391 -9.72 -18.99 14.43
N ILE A 392 -9.15 -18.53 13.30
CA ILE A 392 -7.94 -19.10 12.68
C ILE A 392 -6.74 -18.97 13.62
N TYR A 393 -6.50 -17.79 14.21
CA TYR A 393 -5.47 -17.63 15.24
C TYR A 393 -5.69 -18.52 16.46
N ASN A 394 -6.93 -18.57 16.97
CA ASN A 394 -7.29 -19.36 18.14
C ASN A 394 -7.01 -20.86 17.94
N ALA A 395 -7.40 -21.40 16.79
CA ALA A 395 -7.14 -22.80 16.42
C ALA A 395 -5.65 -23.06 16.18
N LYS A 396 -4.97 -22.20 15.41
CA LYS A 396 -3.59 -22.42 14.98
C LYS A 396 -2.56 -22.29 16.11
N ARG A 397 -2.78 -21.35 17.04
CA ARG A 397 -1.90 -21.07 18.18
C ARG A 397 -2.42 -21.66 19.50
N SER A 398 -3.54 -22.41 19.47
CA SER A 398 -4.17 -23.03 20.64
C SER A 398 -4.47 -22.04 21.78
N LEU A 399 -4.97 -20.84 21.45
CA LEU A 399 -5.10 -19.72 22.40
C LEU A 399 -6.20 -19.92 23.46
N GLY A 400 -7.16 -20.82 23.21
CA GLY A 400 -8.25 -21.12 24.13
C GLY A 400 -9.29 -20.00 24.26
N LEU A 401 -9.38 -19.10 23.29
CA LEU A 401 -10.35 -18.00 23.27
C LEU A 401 -11.77 -18.55 23.13
N THR A 402 -12.67 -18.01 23.95
CA THR A 402 -14.12 -18.24 23.85
C THR A 402 -14.73 -17.45 22.68
N PRO A 403 -15.92 -17.84 22.18
CA PRO A 403 -16.61 -17.09 21.12
C PRO A 403 -16.80 -15.60 21.47
N GLN A 404 -17.15 -15.28 22.72
CA GLN A 404 -17.31 -13.89 23.16
C GLN A 404 -15.99 -13.11 23.10
N GLN A 405 -14.86 -13.72 23.47
CA GLN A 405 -13.55 -13.06 23.37
C GLN A 405 -13.15 -12.80 21.92
N ILE A 406 -13.57 -13.65 20.98
CA ILE A 406 -13.33 -13.44 19.54
C ILE A 406 -14.19 -12.30 19.00
N THR A 407 -15.47 -12.22 19.35
CA THR A 407 -16.34 -11.09 19.00
C THR A 407 -15.84 -9.77 19.62
N ASP A 408 -15.43 -9.78 20.89
CA ASP A 408 -14.86 -8.61 21.54
C ASP A 408 -13.55 -8.18 20.87
N LEU A 409 -12.65 -9.13 20.56
CA LEU A 409 -11.41 -8.88 19.82
C LEU A 409 -11.69 -8.29 18.43
N ALA A 410 -12.69 -8.79 17.71
CA ALA A 410 -13.10 -8.24 16.42
C ALA A 410 -13.55 -6.77 16.54
N GLN A 411 -14.28 -6.40 17.58
CA GLN A 411 -14.64 -4.98 17.83
C GLN A 411 -13.43 -4.11 18.17
N TYR A 412 -12.44 -4.64 18.90
CA TYR A 412 -11.18 -3.92 19.12
C TYR A 412 -10.39 -3.73 17.83
N LEU A 413 -10.20 -4.80 17.05
CA LEU A 413 -9.54 -4.76 15.75
C LEU A 413 -10.22 -3.81 14.76
N LYS A 414 -11.55 -3.68 14.83
CA LYS A 414 -12.34 -2.71 14.06
C LYS A 414 -12.13 -1.26 14.51
N SER A 415 -11.64 -1.02 15.72
CA SER A 415 -11.40 0.32 16.28
C SER A 415 -10.03 0.92 15.91
N LEU A 416 -9.15 0.13 15.27
CA LEU A 416 -7.79 0.49 14.85
C LEU A 416 -7.76 1.08 13.43
#